data_AF-A0M512-F1
#
_entry.id   AF-A0M512-F1
#
_cell.length_a   1.000
_cell.length_b   1.000
_cell.length_c   1.000
_cell.angle_alpha   90.00
_cell.angle_beta   90.00
_cell.angle_gamma   90.00
#
_symmetry.space_group_name_H-M   'P 1'
#
loop_
_entity.id
_entity.type
_entity.pdbx_description
1 polymer ?
#
loop_
_entity_poly.entity_id
_entity_poly.type
_entity_poly.pdbx_seq_one_letter_code
_entity_poly.pdbx_strand_id
1 'polypeptide(L)'
;MKRVFGFVTALLVIINVSTAQNNGFSSKLFDNYSKFKEKEITNRRLKHEDIVSLLDILKSENKLHIQKVGESIEGRSLNLISLGDGETDVFLWSQMHGDESTATMAIFDMLNFFNSEEFEDERKIILKKLRIHFLPMLNPDGAEKFMRRNALGVDVNRDALRLQSPEAKTLKRIRDSLDADFGFNLHDQSKYYNAEQTEKPATISFLAPAYNYEKEINVVRGDAMKVIVQMNKVLQKFVPGQVGRYNDDFEPRAFGDNIQKWGTSTILIESGGFPEDPEKQEIRKLNFVSILSALNSIATESYRTEDISEYERIPNNDRMLFDLKITGLKYHLNEKDYILDIGINKDENDIEGAADFYYSGRVVDLGDLSTSYGYEELDASGLKLVFGKVYPEKISSPKELEVLNAKELLEKGYAYIKVDSSMLKVPYSNFPINLVPEDYKINTHLAPGKNANFFLYKNGEMEYAIINGFLLDTKVSLDKIINTLIFK
;
A
#
# COMPACT_ATOMS: atom_id res chain seq x y z
N MET A 1 2.97 -63.06 42.23
CA MET A 1 3.23 -62.32 40.96
C MET A 1 1.94 -62.26 40.16
N LYS A 2 1.68 -61.13 39.47
CA LYS A 2 0.43 -60.69 38.76
C LYS A 2 -0.44 -59.77 39.62
N ARG A 3 -0.07 -58.48 39.76
CA ARG A 3 -0.31 -57.32 38.86
C ARG A 3 -1.80 -57.03 38.64
N VAL A 4 -2.27 -56.11 39.49
CA VAL A 4 -3.42 -55.23 39.30
C VAL A 4 -3.16 -54.33 38.10
N PHE A 5 -4.11 -54.23 37.16
CA PHE A 5 -4.17 -53.13 36.20
C PHE A 5 -5.59 -52.57 36.25
N GLY A 6 -5.75 -51.47 36.98
CA GLY A 6 -6.92 -50.62 36.92
C GLY A 6 -6.85 -49.77 35.66
N PHE A 7 -7.96 -49.69 34.95
CA PHE A 7 -8.19 -48.73 33.88
C PHE A 7 -8.07 -47.31 34.43
N VAL A 8 -7.11 -46.53 33.93
CA VAL A 8 -7.11 -45.07 34.04
C VAL A 8 -7.42 -44.53 32.65
N THR A 9 -8.69 -44.18 32.44
CA THR A 9 -9.12 -43.40 31.29
C THR A 9 -8.73 -41.96 31.56
N ALA A 10 -7.57 -41.53 31.06
CA ALA A 10 -7.19 -40.12 31.10
C ALA A 10 -7.95 -39.38 30.00
N LEU A 11 -8.85 -38.49 30.42
CA LEU A 11 -9.59 -37.56 29.59
C LEU A 11 -8.60 -36.54 28.98
N LEU A 12 -8.19 -36.76 27.74
CA LEU A 12 -7.41 -35.82 26.94
C LEU A 12 -8.38 -34.91 26.17
N VAL A 13 -8.93 -33.94 26.88
CA VAL A 13 -9.58 -32.74 26.32
C VAL A 13 -8.85 -31.57 26.96
N ILE A 14 -8.63 -30.47 26.21
CA ILE A 14 -7.66 -29.39 26.45
C ILE A 14 -6.38 -29.72 25.64
N ILE A 15 -6.22 -29.28 24.37
CA ILE A 15 -5.71 -27.95 23.99
C ILE A 15 -6.16 -27.48 22.57
N ASN A 16 -6.98 -28.22 21.82
CA ASN A 16 -7.28 -27.88 20.41
C ASN A 16 -8.38 -26.81 20.14
N VAL A 17 -8.95 -26.19 21.18
CA VAL A 17 -10.09 -25.26 21.00
C VAL A 17 -9.64 -23.87 20.56
N SER A 18 -8.49 -23.39 21.04
CA SER A 18 -8.05 -22.00 20.83
C SER A 18 -7.62 -21.70 19.39
N THR A 19 -6.94 -22.64 18.72
CA THR A 19 -6.52 -22.48 17.32
C THR A 19 -7.70 -22.60 16.35
N ALA A 20 -8.67 -23.46 16.65
CA ALA A 20 -9.89 -23.61 15.85
C ALA A 20 -10.79 -22.36 15.93
N GLN A 21 -10.88 -21.73 17.10
CA GLN A 21 -11.72 -20.55 17.32
C GLN A 21 -11.15 -19.30 16.61
N ASN A 22 -9.82 -19.09 16.66
CA ASN A 22 -9.18 -17.97 15.94
C ASN A 22 -9.17 -18.20 14.41
N ASN A 23 -9.12 -19.46 13.98
CA ASN A 23 -9.23 -19.82 12.57
C ASN A 23 -10.61 -19.50 11.97
N GLY A 24 -11.69 -19.67 12.73
CA GLY A 24 -13.04 -19.30 12.29
C GLY A 24 -13.30 -17.80 12.25
N PHE A 25 -12.75 -17.04 13.21
CA PHE A 25 -12.97 -15.59 13.31
C PHE A 25 -12.45 -14.83 12.08
N SER A 26 -11.17 -15.02 11.74
CA SER A 26 -10.52 -14.33 10.61
C SER A 26 -11.20 -14.59 9.26
N SER A 27 -11.57 -15.85 8.96
CA SER A 27 -12.30 -16.19 7.72
C SER A 27 -13.68 -15.54 7.68
N LYS A 28 -14.45 -15.59 8.78
CA LYS A 28 -15.76 -14.92 8.84
C LYS A 28 -15.64 -13.41 8.67
N LEU A 29 -14.64 -12.76 9.27
CA LEU A 29 -14.38 -11.33 9.06
C LEU A 29 -14.12 -11.03 7.59
N PHE A 30 -13.28 -11.80 6.93
CA PHE A 30 -12.95 -11.62 5.51
C PHE A 30 -14.19 -11.77 4.61
N ASP A 31 -15.01 -12.78 4.88
CA ASP A 31 -16.22 -13.08 4.09
C ASP A 31 -17.33 -12.04 4.31
N ASN A 32 -17.40 -11.45 5.52
CA ASN A 32 -18.45 -10.48 5.89
C ASN A 32 -17.96 -9.02 5.87
N TYR A 33 -16.76 -8.74 5.37
CA TYR A 33 -16.14 -7.41 5.37
C TYR A 33 -17.05 -6.30 4.82
N SER A 34 -17.82 -6.60 3.77
CA SER A 34 -18.72 -5.63 3.14
C SER A 34 -19.79 -5.05 4.08
N LYS A 35 -20.09 -5.72 5.20
CA LYS A 35 -20.99 -5.21 6.24
C LYS A 35 -20.39 -4.07 7.06
N PHE A 36 -19.06 -4.01 7.16
CA PHE A 36 -18.32 -3.05 8.00
C PHE A 36 -17.63 -1.97 7.19
N LYS A 37 -17.41 -2.20 5.90
CA LYS A 37 -16.77 -1.24 4.99
C LYS A 37 -17.49 0.11 5.04
N GLU A 38 -16.77 1.16 5.45
CA GLU A 38 -17.23 2.55 5.34
C GLU A 38 -17.40 2.91 3.85
N LYS A 39 -18.62 3.24 3.47
CA LYS A 39 -19.05 3.38 2.06
C LYS A 39 -18.64 4.71 1.46
N GLU A 40 -18.53 5.75 2.28
CA GLU A 40 -18.12 7.08 1.82
C GLU A 40 -16.64 7.10 1.44
N ILE A 41 -15.83 6.21 2.05
CA ILE A 41 -14.42 6.03 1.71
C ILE A 41 -14.31 5.16 0.46
N THR A 42 -14.24 5.79 -0.70
CA THR A 42 -14.05 5.13 -2.00
C THR A 42 -12.64 5.26 -2.56
N ASN A 43 -11.95 6.36 -2.22
CA ASN A 43 -10.61 6.69 -2.71
C ASN A 43 -9.60 6.75 -1.56
N ARG A 44 -8.34 6.43 -1.83
CA ARG A 44 -7.26 6.48 -0.81
C ARG A 44 -6.80 7.90 -0.49
N ARG A 45 -7.04 8.91 -1.33
CA ARG A 45 -6.57 10.29 -1.12
C ARG A 45 -7.44 11.07 -0.12
N LEU A 46 -7.56 10.53 1.10
CA LEU A 46 -8.38 11.06 2.18
C LEU A 46 -7.91 12.42 2.67
N LYS A 47 -8.85 13.35 2.80
CA LYS A 47 -8.64 14.69 3.36
C LYS A 47 -9.06 14.74 4.82
N HIS A 48 -8.62 15.78 5.53
CA HIS A 48 -8.95 15.95 6.94
C HIS A 48 -10.46 16.11 7.17
N GLU A 49 -11.14 16.82 6.27
CA GLU A 49 -12.59 17.03 6.34
C GLU A 49 -13.39 15.72 6.22
N ASP A 50 -12.91 14.77 5.40
CA ASP A 50 -13.54 13.44 5.27
C ASP A 50 -13.51 12.70 6.61
N ILE A 51 -12.36 12.74 7.31
CA ILE A 51 -12.18 12.14 8.63
C ILE A 51 -13.07 12.83 9.67
N VAL A 52 -13.07 14.16 9.72
CA VAL A 52 -13.87 14.92 10.70
C VAL A 52 -15.36 14.64 10.52
N SER A 53 -15.83 14.60 9.27
CA SER A 53 -17.23 14.30 8.96
C SER A 53 -17.64 12.91 9.46
N LEU A 54 -16.81 11.89 9.23
CA LEU A 54 -17.05 10.53 9.73
C LEU A 54 -17.03 10.48 11.27
N LEU A 55 -16.12 11.20 11.92
CA LEU A 55 -16.08 11.29 13.38
C LEU A 55 -17.33 11.95 13.95
N ASP A 56 -17.87 12.97 13.30
CA ASP A 56 -19.09 13.65 13.77
C ASP A 56 -20.33 12.75 13.67
N ILE A 57 -20.41 11.89 12.66
CA ILE A 57 -21.42 10.83 12.57
C ILE A 57 -21.25 9.85 13.74
N LEU A 58 -20.03 9.34 13.95
CA LEU A 58 -19.73 8.37 15.00
C LEU A 58 -19.91 8.92 16.43
N LYS A 59 -19.72 10.22 16.66
CA LYS A 59 -20.01 10.86 17.96
C LYS A 59 -21.47 10.73 18.39
N SER A 60 -22.39 10.64 17.43
CA SER A 60 -23.82 10.47 17.73
C SER A 60 -24.14 9.09 18.30
N GLU A 61 -23.21 8.14 18.18
CA GLU A 61 -23.34 6.76 18.61
C GLU A 61 -22.62 6.57 19.96
N ASN A 62 -23.37 6.47 21.06
CA ASN A 62 -22.95 6.58 22.48
C ASN A 62 -21.82 5.66 23.00
N LYS A 63 -21.04 4.97 22.16
CA LYS A 63 -20.04 3.97 22.55
C LYS A 63 -18.57 4.39 22.34
N LEU A 64 -18.33 5.55 21.71
CA LEU A 64 -16.98 6.00 21.35
C LEU A 64 -16.60 7.27 22.12
N HIS A 65 -15.42 7.29 22.73
CA HIS A 65 -14.84 8.50 23.32
C HIS A 65 -13.92 9.19 22.33
N ILE A 66 -14.39 10.29 21.74
CA ILE A 66 -13.64 11.05 20.73
C ILE A 66 -13.15 12.36 21.36
N GLN A 67 -11.83 12.54 21.40
CA GLN A 67 -11.19 13.72 21.99
C GLN A 67 -10.23 14.37 20.99
N LYS A 68 -10.34 15.69 20.82
CA LYS A 68 -9.29 16.47 20.16
C LYS A 68 -8.07 16.52 21.07
N VAL A 69 -6.96 15.94 20.62
CA VAL A 69 -5.72 15.77 21.39
C VAL A 69 -4.59 16.68 20.93
N GLY A 70 -4.75 17.35 19.78
CA GLY A 70 -3.79 18.31 19.27
C GLY A 70 -4.27 19.02 18.00
N GLU A 71 -3.37 19.80 17.41
CA GLU A 71 -3.55 20.46 16.13
C GLU A 71 -2.26 20.32 15.29
N SER A 72 -2.40 20.30 13.97
CA SER A 72 -1.29 20.36 13.03
C SER A 72 -0.75 21.78 12.92
N ILE A 73 0.30 21.97 12.10
CA ILE A 73 0.89 23.29 11.84
C ILE A 73 -0.14 24.25 11.22
N GLU A 74 -0.97 23.79 10.29
CA GLU A 74 -2.02 24.58 9.65
C GLU A 74 -3.34 24.60 10.47
N GLY A 75 -3.35 24.08 11.71
CA GLY A 75 -4.48 24.20 12.65
C GLY A 75 -5.55 23.10 12.52
N ARG A 76 -5.30 22.03 11.76
CA ARG A 76 -6.24 20.90 11.62
C ARG A 76 -6.23 20.03 12.86
N SER A 77 -7.39 19.56 13.30
CA SER A 77 -7.53 18.79 14.54
C SER A 77 -6.92 17.39 14.43
N LEU A 78 -6.20 16.99 15.48
CA LEU A 78 -5.77 15.60 15.70
C LEU A 78 -6.72 15.00 16.73
N ASN A 79 -7.40 13.91 16.40
CA ASN A 79 -8.47 13.33 17.21
C ASN A 79 -8.12 11.91 17.64
N LEU A 80 -8.18 11.64 18.95
CA LEU A 80 -8.00 10.31 19.54
C LEU A 80 -9.39 9.71 19.80
N ILE A 81 -9.58 8.46 19.37
CA ILE A 81 -10.83 7.70 19.53
C ILE A 81 -10.53 6.56 20.48
N SER A 82 -11.29 6.43 21.56
CA SER A 82 -11.07 5.38 22.56
C SER A 82 -12.35 4.58 22.82
N LEU A 83 -12.20 3.27 23.01
CA LEU A 83 -13.29 2.36 23.37
C LEU A 83 -12.78 1.13 24.12
N GLY A 84 -13.70 0.45 24.81
CA GLY A 84 -13.39 -0.69 25.66
C GLY A 84 -13.01 -0.28 27.08
N ASP A 85 -13.13 -1.23 28.00
CA ASP A 85 -12.96 -1.06 29.44
C ASP A 85 -11.89 -2.00 30.00
N GLY A 86 -11.09 -2.60 29.12
CA GLY A 86 -10.05 -3.55 29.48
C GLY A 86 -8.83 -2.94 30.16
N GLU A 87 -8.04 -3.81 30.79
CA GLU A 87 -6.79 -3.42 31.47
C GLU A 87 -5.59 -3.33 30.52
N THR A 88 -5.67 -3.95 29.33
CA THR A 88 -4.59 -3.90 28.33
C THR A 88 -4.82 -2.75 27.36
N ASP A 89 -3.91 -1.79 27.34
CA ASP A 89 -3.96 -0.62 26.47
C ASP A 89 -3.35 -0.95 25.10
N VAL A 90 -4.12 -0.71 24.03
CA VAL A 90 -3.66 -0.90 22.64
C VAL A 90 -3.80 0.40 21.86
N PHE A 91 -2.67 0.92 21.37
CA PHE A 91 -2.63 2.19 20.64
C PHE A 91 -2.30 2.00 19.16
N LEU A 92 -3.18 2.47 18.29
CA LEU A 92 -3.01 2.44 16.83
C LEU A 92 -2.91 3.86 16.30
N TRP A 93 -1.89 4.16 15.50
CA TRP A 93 -1.76 5.45 14.83
C TRP A 93 -1.45 5.27 13.35
N SER A 94 -2.07 6.08 12.51
CA SER A 94 -1.92 6.06 11.05
C SER A 94 -1.70 7.45 10.47
N GLN A 95 -1.31 7.49 9.19
CA GLN A 95 -1.03 8.71 8.42
C GLN A 95 -0.09 9.68 9.16
N MET A 96 0.99 9.17 9.75
CA MET A 96 2.10 10.07 10.15
C MET A 96 2.85 10.61 8.93
N HIS A 97 2.82 9.86 7.84
CA HIS A 97 3.04 10.35 6.49
C HIS A 97 1.68 10.57 5.83
N GLY A 98 1.48 11.72 5.19
CA GLY A 98 0.15 12.12 4.71
C GLY A 98 -0.38 11.30 3.54
N ASP A 99 0.52 10.71 2.75
CA ASP A 99 0.26 9.86 1.59
C ASP A 99 -0.02 8.37 1.92
N GLU A 100 -0.03 8.00 3.21
CA GLU A 100 -0.12 6.60 3.66
C GLU A 100 -1.46 6.31 4.36
N SER A 101 -2.56 6.36 3.61
CA SER A 101 -3.94 6.36 4.12
C SER A 101 -4.60 4.99 4.25
N THR A 102 -3.96 3.91 3.80
CA THR A 102 -4.60 2.59 3.68
C THR A 102 -5.18 2.10 4.99
N ALA A 103 -4.38 2.17 6.06
CA ALA A 103 -4.79 1.73 7.38
C ALA A 103 -5.75 2.73 8.04
N THR A 104 -5.69 4.02 7.71
CA THR A 104 -6.72 5.00 8.13
C THR A 104 -8.09 4.58 7.64
N MET A 105 -8.21 4.17 6.38
CA MET A 105 -9.47 3.65 5.84
C MET A 105 -9.95 2.41 6.62
N ALA A 106 -9.04 1.50 6.93
CA ALA A 106 -9.36 0.28 7.69
C ALA A 106 -9.78 0.57 9.14
N ILE A 107 -9.25 1.62 9.78
CA ILE A 107 -9.67 2.05 11.12
C ILE A 107 -11.17 2.38 11.12
N PHE A 108 -11.68 3.08 10.11
CA PHE A 108 -13.12 3.38 10.04
C PHE A 108 -13.97 2.12 9.85
N ASP A 109 -13.48 1.12 9.12
CA ASP A 109 -14.14 -0.18 9.03
C ASP A 109 -14.18 -0.90 10.37
N MET A 110 -13.09 -0.80 11.15
CA MET A 110 -13.01 -1.36 12.50
C MET A 110 -13.98 -0.66 13.46
N LEU A 111 -14.12 0.67 13.37
CA LEU A 111 -15.09 1.42 14.17
C LEU A 111 -16.52 0.96 13.85
N ASN A 112 -16.85 0.76 12.57
CA ASN A 112 -18.12 0.19 12.14
C ASN A 112 -18.33 -1.24 12.67
N PHE A 113 -17.30 -2.08 12.68
CA PHE A 113 -17.33 -3.40 13.32
C PHE A 113 -17.63 -3.31 14.83
N PHE A 114 -16.97 -2.40 15.57
CA PHE A 114 -17.25 -2.23 16.99
C PHE A 114 -18.64 -1.65 17.28
N ASN A 115 -19.24 -0.92 16.33
CA ASN A 115 -20.59 -0.38 16.48
C ASN A 115 -21.73 -1.34 16.01
N SER A 116 -21.43 -2.38 15.23
CA SER A 116 -22.46 -3.28 14.68
C SER A 116 -23.20 -4.14 15.72
N GLU A 117 -24.01 -5.11 15.29
CA GLU A 117 -24.54 -6.20 16.14
C GLU A 117 -23.86 -7.55 15.88
N GLU A 118 -23.19 -7.69 14.74
CA GLU A 118 -22.44 -8.88 14.33
C GLU A 118 -21.26 -9.19 15.27
N PHE A 119 -20.78 -10.44 15.30
CA PHE A 119 -19.61 -10.87 16.10
C PHE A 119 -19.68 -10.46 17.59
N GLU A 120 -20.86 -10.60 18.20
CA GLU A 120 -21.11 -10.14 19.57
C GLU A 120 -20.11 -10.72 20.59
N ASP A 121 -19.82 -12.01 20.51
CA ASP A 121 -18.91 -12.70 21.44
C ASP A 121 -17.48 -12.17 21.31
N GLU A 122 -16.94 -12.11 20.08
CA GLU A 122 -15.58 -11.63 19.85
C GLU A 122 -15.43 -10.16 20.25
N ARG A 123 -16.41 -9.32 19.92
CA ARG A 123 -16.37 -7.89 20.31
C ARG A 123 -16.45 -7.70 21.82
N LYS A 124 -17.31 -8.45 22.51
CA LYS A 124 -17.38 -8.40 23.98
C LYS A 124 -16.07 -8.84 24.61
N ILE A 125 -15.45 -9.90 24.11
CA ILE A 125 -14.15 -10.36 24.61
C ILE A 125 -13.08 -9.28 24.39
N ILE A 126 -13.00 -8.73 23.18
CA ILE A 126 -12.04 -7.68 22.83
C ILE A 126 -12.24 -6.45 23.73
N LEU A 127 -13.44 -5.88 23.80
CA LEU A 127 -13.71 -4.64 24.55
C LEU A 127 -13.67 -4.82 26.07
N LYS A 128 -13.87 -6.04 26.58
CA LYS A 128 -13.72 -6.34 28.01
C LYS A 128 -12.26 -6.51 28.43
N LYS A 129 -11.39 -6.90 27.49
CA LYS A 129 -9.98 -7.20 27.76
C LYS A 129 -9.05 -6.06 27.38
N LEU A 130 -9.41 -5.32 26.34
CA LEU A 130 -8.62 -4.23 25.80
C LEU A 130 -9.31 -2.89 26.01
N ARG A 131 -8.50 -1.86 26.23
CA ARG A 131 -8.84 -0.47 25.97
C ARG A 131 -8.09 -0.04 24.71
N ILE A 132 -8.84 0.29 23.66
CA ILE A 132 -8.29 0.48 22.31
C ILE A 132 -8.34 1.96 21.97
N HIS A 133 -7.24 2.49 21.47
CA HIS A 133 -7.05 3.89 21.13
C HIS A 133 -6.62 4.04 19.67
N PHE A 134 -7.37 4.81 18.89
CA PHE A 134 -7.07 5.11 17.49
C PHE A 134 -6.72 6.59 17.32
N LEU A 135 -5.59 6.87 16.67
CA LEU A 135 -5.23 8.18 16.13
C LEU A 135 -5.19 8.07 14.59
N PRO A 136 -6.33 8.22 13.90
CA PRO A 136 -6.47 7.87 12.48
C PRO A 136 -5.71 8.79 11.52
N MET A 137 -5.35 10.01 11.91
CA MET A 137 -4.62 10.93 11.04
C MET A 137 -3.72 11.82 11.86
N LEU A 138 -2.42 11.46 11.92
CA LEU A 138 -1.43 12.24 12.68
C LEU A 138 -0.93 13.47 11.90
N ASN A 139 -0.78 13.37 10.58
CA ASN A 139 -0.28 14.43 9.70
C ASN A 139 -1.35 14.87 8.68
N PRO A 140 -2.41 15.58 9.13
CA PRO A 140 -3.47 16.03 8.22
C PRO A 140 -2.96 17.04 7.18
N ASP A 141 -1.94 17.84 7.48
CA ASP A 141 -1.38 18.82 6.52
C ASP A 141 -0.67 18.13 5.34
N GLY A 142 -0.02 16.99 5.60
CA GLY A 142 0.51 16.11 4.56
C GLY A 142 -0.60 15.46 3.74
N ALA A 143 -1.67 15.00 4.40
CA ALA A 143 -2.79 14.31 3.74
C ALA A 143 -3.53 15.22 2.74
N GLU A 144 -3.71 16.50 3.08
CA GLU A 144 -4.29 17.49 2.16
C GLU A 144 -3.56 17.59 0.83
N LYS A 145 -2.25 17.37 0.83
CA LYS A 145 -1.40 17.45 -0.35
C LYS A 145 -0.91 16.08 -0.82
N PHE A 146 -1.45 14.99 -0.24
CA PHE A 146 -1.05 13.60 -0.46
C PHE A 146 0.48 13.44 -0.48
N MET A 147 1.13 13.92 0.58
CA MET A 147 2.59 13.94 0.70
C MET A 147 3.08 13.37 2.03
N ARG A 148 4.26 12.75 1.98
CA ARG A 148 4.91 12.16 3.15
C ARG A 148 5.16 13.12 4.31
N ARG A 149 5.58 14.36 4.02
CA ARG A 149 6.04 15.32 5.04
C ARG A 149 4.91 16.22 5.50
N ASN A 150 5.03 16.81 6.69
CA ASN A 150 4.06 17.80 7.17
C ASN A 150 4.27 19.18 6.51
N ALA A 151 3.51 20.20 6.91
CA ALA A 151 3.60 21.54 6.33
C ALA A 151 4.99 22.22 6.47
N LEU A 152 5.82 21.81 7.45
CA LEU A 152 7.21 22.29 7.60
C LEU A 152 8.21 21.53 6.71
N GLY A 153 7.76 20.51 5.97
CA GLY A 153 8.65 19.61 5.25
C GLY A 153 9.40 18.65 6.18
N VAL A 154 8.92 18.42 7.41
CA VAL A 154 9.50 17.44 8.34
C VAL A 154 8.86 16.07 8.08
N ASP A 155 9.70 15.05 8.02
CA ASP A 155 9.25 13.66 8.14
C ASP A 155 8.98 13.41 9.63
N VAL A 156 7.70 13.30 10.00
CA VAL A 156 7.29 13.14 11.40
C VAL A 156 7.90 11.88 12.00
N ASN A 157 8.09 10.82 11.20
CA ASN A 157 8.76 9.59 11.59
C ASN A 157 10.30 9.71 11.61
N ARG A 158 10.84 10.93 11.61
CA ARG A 158 12.25 11.23 11.88
C ARG A 158 12.42 12.31 12.96
N ASP A 159 11.36 12.57 13.73
CA ASP A 159 11.30 13.64 14.73
C ASP A 159 11.06 13.14 16.16
N ALA A 160 11.23 11.85 16.45
CA ALA A 160 10.94 11.27 17.77
C ALA A 160 11.88 11.75 18.90
N LEU A 161 13.10 12.18 18.57
CA LEU A 161 14.09 12.66 19.55
C LEU A 161 13.93 14.14 19.90
N ARG A 162 13.62 14.97 18.89
CA ARG A 162 13.62 16.42 19.02
C ARG A 162 12.23 17.02 19.10
N LEU A 163 11.20 16.28 18.67
CA LEU A 163 9.79 16.67 18.75
C LEU A 163 9.59 18.10 18.24
N GLN A 164 10.13 18.42 17.08
CA GLN A 164 10.07 19.76 16.49
C GLN A 164 8.65 20.11 16.04
N SER A 165 7.91 19.16 15.48
CA SER A 165 6.57 19.39 14.95
C SER A 165 5.47 19.23 16.03
N PRO A 166 4.33 19.95 15.90
CA PRO A 166 3.20 19.78 16.82
C PRO A 166 2.59 18.37 16.74
N GLU A 167 2.65 17.72 15.57
CA GLU A 167 2.23 16.34 15.39
C GLU A 167 3.12 15.39 16.21
N ALA A 168 4.45 15.52 16.09
CA ALA A 168 5.42 14.71 16.85
C ALA A 168 5.24 14.89 18.38
N LYS A 169 5.07 16.13 18.85
CA LYS A 169 4.79 16.42 20.26
C LYS A 169 3.48 15.79 20.74
N THR A 170 2.45 15.82 19.89
CA THR A 170 1.14 15.23 20.21
C THR A 170 1.24 13.71 20.31
N LEU A 171 1.88 13.04 19.35
CA LEU A 171 2.10 11.60 19.41
C LEU A 171 2.87 11.19 20.67
N LYS A 172 3.96 11.90 21.00
CA LYS A 172 4.73 11.63 22.21
C LYS A 172 3.89 11.78 23.49
N ARG A 173 3.11 12.85 23.60
CA ARG A 173 2.23 13.10 24.76
C ARG A 173 1.18 12.00 24.92
N ILE A 174 0.58 11.56 23.81
CA ILE A 174 -0.40 10.46 23.83
C ILE A 174 0.27 9.18 24.30
N ARG A 175 1.42 8.80 23.70
CA ARG A 175 2.19 7.63 24.15
C ARG A 175 2.50 7.68 25.64
N ASP A 176 2.97 8.82 26.15
CA ASP A 176 3.32 8.98 27.57
C ASP A 176 2.10 8.93 28.49
N SER A 177 0.95 9.36 28.00
CA SER A 177 -0.30 9.33 28.76
C SER A 177 -0.95 7.96 28.80
N LEU A 178 -0.86 7.20 27.71
CA LEU A 178 -1.49 5.89 27.60
C LEU A 178 -0.60 4.80 28.19
N ASP A 179 0.73 4.92 28.04
CA ASP A 179 1.72 3.89 28.40
C ASP A 179 1.30 2.50 27.88
N ALA A 180 0.86 2.45 26.62
CA ALA A 180 0.18 1.30 26.05
C ALA A 180 1.06 0.03 26.01
N ASP A 181 0.44 -1.12 26.30
CA ASP A 181 1.08 -2.43 26.24
C ASP A 181 1.45 -2.82 24.80
N PHE A 182 0.56 -2.51 23.85
CA PHE A 182 0.73 -2.80 22.43
C PHE A 182 0.53 -1.55 21.58
N GLY A 183 1.31 -1.46 20.50
CA GLY A 183 1.30 -0.36 19.56
C GLY A 183 1.19 -0.85 18.12
N PHE A 184 0.37 -0.21 17.29
CA PHE A 184 0.35 -0.45 15.84
C PHE A 184 0.80 0.81 15.11
N ASN A 185 1.98 0.73 14.48
CA ASN A 185 2.52 1.77 13.63
C ASN A 185 2.09 1.50 12.18
N LEU A 186 1.11 2.27 11.69
CA LEU A 186 0.42 1.95 10.44
C LEU A 186 0.91 2.83 9.29
N HIS A 187 1.53 2.20 8.30
CA HIS A 187 2.21 2.82 7.17
C HIS A 187 1.82 2.19 5.83
N ASP A 188 2.27 2.84 4.76
CA ASP A 188 2.26 2.30 3.39
C ASP A 188 3.69 2.23 2.84
N GLN A 189 3.94 1.22 2.01
CA GLN A 189 5.17 1.10 1.24
C GLN A 189 4.89 1.20 -0.27
N SER A 190 5.95 1.33 -1.05
CA SER A 190 5.85 1.33 -2.51
C SER A 190 5.20 0.04 -3.03
N LYS A 191 4.33 0.13 -4.03
CA LYS A 191 3.76 -1.03 -4.72
C LYS A 191 4.80 -1.91 -5.42
N TYR A 192 6.04 -1.44 -5.57
CA TYR A 192 7.13 -2.17 -6.23
C TYR A 192 7.89 -3.12 -5.30
N TYR A 193 7.46 -3.27 -4.04
CA TYR A 193 8.00 -4.29 -3.15
C TYR A 193 7.33 -5.65 -3.39
N ASN A 194 8.13 -6.71 -3.44
CA ASN A 194 7.74 -8.12 -3.49
C ASN A 194 8.23 -8.88 -2.25
N ALA A 195 7.61 -10.01 -1.94
CA ALA A 195 8.21 -10.96 -1.02
C ALA A 195 9.51 -11.50 -1.65
N GLU A 196 10.62 -11.42 -0.91
CA GLU A 196 11.97 -11.72 -1.40
C GLU A 196 12.02 -13.04 -2.19
N GLN A 197 12.68 -13.01 -3.36
CA GLN A 197 12.81 -14.14 -4.29
C GLN A 197 11.49 -14.68 -4.89
N THR A 198 10.42 -13.89 -4.87
CA THR A 198 9.14 -14.25 -5.51
C THR A 198 8.58 -13.10 -6.33
N GLU A 199 7.77 -13.41 -7.36
CA GLU A 199 7.01 -12.42 -8.14
C GLU A 199 5.84 -11.78 -7.38
N LYS A 200 5.57 -12.25 -6.16
CA LYS A 200 4.39 -11.86 -5.40
C LYS A 200 4.62 -10.51 -4.73
N PRO A 201 3.74 -9.51 -4.94
CA PRO A 201 3.81 -8.25 -4.22
C PRO A 201 3.85 -8.48 -2.70
N ALA A 202 4.68 -7.71 -2.00
CA ALA A 202 4.63 -7.62 -0.55
C ALA A 202 3.45 -6.72 -0.18
N THR A 203 2.23 -7.25 -0.34
CA THR A 203 0.98 -6.51 -0.11
C THR A 203 0.89 -5.99 1.32
N ILE A 204 1.32 -6.80 2.29
CA ILE A 204 1.52 -6.38 3.67
C ILE A 204 2.93 -6.76 4.09
N SER A 205 3.69 -5.84 4.67
CA SER A 205 4.94 -6.19 5.37
C SER A 205 4.85 -5.86 6.85
N PHE A 206 5.50 -6.68 7.67
CA PHE A 206 5.53 -6.50 9.11
C PHE A 206 6.93 -6.16 9.60
N LEU A 207 7.00 -5.43 10.71
CA LEU A 207 8.22 -5.24 11.48
C LEU A 207 7.88 -5.17 12.98
N ALA A 208 8.64 -5.90 13.79
CA ALA A 208 8.77 -5.62 15.21
C ALA A 208 10.02 -4.73 15.37
N PRO A 209 9.88 -3.40 15.53
CA PRO A 209 11.01 -2.47 15.46
C PRO A 209 12.15 -2.86 16.41
N ALA A 210 13.38 -2.60 16.02
CA ALA A 210 14.50 -2.70 16.95
C ALA A 210 14.41 -1.57 17.99
N TYR A 211 14.94 -1.81 19.20
CA TYR A 211 15.05 -0.77 20.24
C TYR A 211 16.50 -0.32 20.49
N ASN A 212 17.46 -0.98 19.83
CA ASN A 212 18.89 -0.72 19.87
C ASN A 212 19.59 -1.19 18.60
N TYR A 213 20.86 -0.80 18.41
CA TYR A 213 21.65 -1.14 17.23
C TYR A 213 21.98 -2.64 17.13
N GLU A 214 22.04 -3.33 18.27
CA GLU A 214 22.31 -4.75 18.38
C GLU A 214 21.11 -5.63 17.98
N LYS A 215 19.94 -5.01 17.76
CA LYS A 215 18.69 -5.70 17.39
C LYS A 215 18.36 -6.80 18.38
N GLU A 216 18.55 -6.53 19.67
CA GLU A 216 18.21 -7.49 20.73
C GLU A 216 16.70 -7.77 20.77
N ILE A 217 16.35 -8.90 21.37
CA ILE A 217 14.96 -9.32 21.57
C ILE A 217 14.70 -9.43 23.08
N ASN A 218 14.05 -8.41 23.63
CA ASN A 218 13.49 -8.45 24.98
C ASN A 218 12.03 -8.93 24.93
N VAL A 219 11.36 -9.02 26.08
CA VAL A 219 9.96 -9.47 26.16
C VAL A 219 9.04 -8.59 25.31
N VAL A 220 9.21 -7.26 25.36
CA VAL A 220 8.39 -6.28 24.62
C VAL A 220 8.50 -6.50 23.10
N ARG A 221 9.72 -6.69 22.57
CA ARG A 221 9.91 -6.96 21.13
C ARG A 221 9.45 -8.36 20.76
N GLY A 222 9.71 -9.34 21.62
CA GLY A 222 9.28 -10.72 21.43
C GLY A 222 7.75 -10.87 21.38
N ASP A 223 7.01 -10.12 22.21
CA ASP A 223 5.54 -10.13 22.19
C ASP A 223 4.99 -9.51 20.89
N ALA A 224 5.59 -8.42 20.40
CA ALA A 224 5.26 -7.88 19.08
C ALA A 224 5.52 -8.89 17.94
N MET A 225 6.67 -9.57 17.96
CA MET A 225 7.00 -10.64 16.99
C MET A 225 5.96 -11.77 17.00
N LYS A 226 5.53 -12.21 18.19
CA LYS A 226 4.53 -13.28 18.33
C LYS A 226 3.15 -12.86 17.81
N VAL A 227 2.75 -11.61 18.03
CA VAL A 227 1.52 -11.08 17.43
C VAL A 227 1.64 -11.06 15.90
N ILE A 228 2.78 -10.63 15.36
CA ILE A 228 3.06 -10.67 13.91
C ILE A 228 2.96 -12.11 13.37
N VAL A 229 3.44 -13.11 14.09
CA VAL A 229 3.30 -14.53 13.66
C VAL A 229 1.82 -14.90 13.49
N GLN A 230 0.94 -14.51 14.42
CA GLN A 230 -0.51 -14.74 14.28
C GLN A 230 -1.08 -13.99 13.06
N MET A 231 -0.69 -12.73 12.89
CA MET A 231 -1.15 -11.92 11.76
C MET A 231 -0.72 -12.51 10.41
N ASN A 232 0.53 -12.98 10.31
CA ASN A 232 1.02 -13.68 9.13
C ASN A 232 0.21 -14.96 8.87
N LYS A 233 -0.01 -15.82 9.88
CA LYS A 233 -0.84 -17.03 9.73
C LYS A 233 -2.24 -16.73 9.22
N VAL A 234 -2.84 -15.61 9.65
CA VAL A 234 -4.12 -15.12 9.15
C VAL A 234 -4.02 -14.70 7.68
N LEU A 235 -3.06 -13.84 7.34
CA LEU A 235 -2.91 -13.31 5.98
C LEU A 235 -2.54 -14.38 4.95
N GLN A 236 -1.75 -15.39 5.31
CA GLN A 236 -1.41 -16.50 4.41
C GLN A 236 -2.65 -17.28 3.90
N LYS A 237 -3.81 -17.17 4.57
CA LYS A 237 -5.07 -17.77 4.10
C LYS A 237 -5.70 -17.02 2.93
N PHE A 238 -5.46 -15.72 2.83
CA PHE A 238 -6.12 -14.83 1.87
C PHE A 238 -5.16 -14.36 0.78
N VAL A 239 -3.90 -14.14 1.14
CA VAL A 239 -2.84 -13.62 0.27
C VAL A 239 -1.55 -14.43 0.43
N PRO A 240 -1.58 -15.75 0.13
CA PRO A 240 -0.44 -16.64 0.35
C PRO A 240 0.82 -16.18 -0.38
N GLY A 241 1.91 -16.00 0.36
CA GLY A 241 3.21 -15.53 -0.15
C GLY A 241 3.29 -14.04 -0.48
N GLN A 242 2.27 -13.23 -0.13
CA GLN A 242 2.28 -11.77 -0.31
C GLN A 242 2.53 -11.01 1.01
N VAL A 243 3.12 -11.68 1.99
CA VAL A 243 3.52 -11.09 3.28
C VAL A 243 5.04 -11.05 3.37
N GLY A 244 5.59 -9.87 3.62
CA GLY A 244 7.03 -9.67 3.81
C GLY A 244 7.39 -9.20 5.22
N ARG A 245 8.69 -9.12 5.50
CA ARG A 245 9.27 -8.46 6.66
C ARG A 245 10.08 -7.26 6.22
N TYR A 246 9.83 -6.10 6.83
CA TYR A 246 10.59 -4.88 6.55
C TYR A 246 11.95 -4.94 7.25
N ASN A 247 12.95 -4.22 6.73
CA ASN A 247 14.27 -4.11 7.36
C ASN A 247 14.14 -3.57 8.80
N ASP A 248 14.80 -4.24 9.76
CA ASP A 248 14.78 -3.95 11.18
C ASP A 248 16.00 -3.12 11.67
N ASP A 249 16.72 -2.45 10.78
CA ASP A 249 17.78 -1.50 11.12
C ASP A 249 17.24 -0.42 12.05
N PHE A 250 17.90 -0.25 13.20
CA PHE A 250 17.50 0.71 14.21
C PHE A 250 17.67 2.16 13.71
N GLU A 251 16.55 2.88 13.60
CA GLU A 251 16.52 4.32 13.29
C GLU A 251 16.15 5.08 14.57
N PRO A 252 17.13 5.65 15.29
CA PRO A 252 16.89 6.27 16.60
C PRO A 252 15.98 7.50 16.55
N ARG A 253 15.65 8.02 15.37
CA ARG A 253 14.73 9.15 15.19
C ARG A 253 13.30 8.73 14.83
N ALA A 254 13.06 7.45 14.55
CA ALA A 254 11.75 6.92 14.19
C ALA A 254 10.87 6.73 15.43
N PHE A 255 9.57 6.98 15.28
CA PHE A 255 8.63 6.80 16.38
C PHE A 255 8.39 5.31 16.67
N GLY A 256 8.33 4.45 15.65
CA GLY A 256 8.18 3.00 15.87
C GLY A 256 9.26 2.43 16.80
N ASP A 257 10.52 2.65 16.47
CA ASP A 257 11.70 2.24 17.26
C ASP A 257 11.70 2.85 18.67
N ASN A 258 11.34 4.12 18.80
CA ASN A 258 11.33 4.77 20.11
C ASN A 258 10.15 4.32 20.97
N ILE A 259 8.96 4.11 20.42
CA ILE A 259 7.80 3.60 21.15
C ILE A 259 8.06 2.16 21.62
N GLN A 260 8.71 1.34 20.78
CA GLN A 260 9.26 0.04 21.17
C GLN A 260 10.25 0.15 22.33
N LYS A 261 11.24 1.05 22.20
CA LYS A 261 12.25 1.31 23.23
C LYS A 261 11.65 1.84 24.53
N TRP A 262 10.56 2.58 24.46
CA TRP A 262 9.84 3.11 25.62
C TRP A 262 8.89 2.08 26.24
N GLY A 263 8.88 0.82 25.79
CA GLY A 263 8.23 -0.28 26.50
C GLY A 263 6.91 -0.77 25.89
N THR A 264 6.48 -0.22 24.76
CA THR A 264 5.26 -0.68 24.05
C THR A 264 5.61 -1.75 23.02
N SER A 265 4.91 -2.88 23.03
CA SER A 265 5.08 -3.95 22.02
C SER A 265 4.57 -3.47 20.67
N THR A 266 5.47 -2.89 19.87
CA THR A 266 5.13 -2.15 18.65
C THR A 266 5.18 -3.06 17.43
N ILE A 267 4.09 -3.06 16.69
CA ILE A 267 3.90 -3.80 15.44
C ILE A 267 3.77 -2.77 14.34
N LEU A 268 4.73 -2.74 13.43
CA LEU A 268 4.68 -1.91 12.24
C LEU A 268 4.08 -2.71 11.08
N ILE A 269 3.12 -2.10 10.39
CA ILE A 269 2.47 -2.65 9.21
C ILE A 269 2.72 -1.69 8.03
N GLU A 270 3.29 -2.22 6.95
CA GLU A 270 3.49 -1.51 5.68
C GLU A 270 2.51 -2.04 4.62
N SER A 271 1.61 -1.19 4.14
CA SER A 271 0.65 -1.51 3.08
C SER A 271 1.25 -1.24 1.70
N GLY A 272 1.59 -2.31 0.97
CA GLY A 272 2.28 -2.25 -0.33
C GLY A 272 1.34 -2.15 -1.53
N GLY A 273 1.55 -3.05 -2.50
CA GLY A 273 0.76 -3.15 -3.72
C GLY A 273 -0.09 -4.43 -3.77
N PHE A 274 -1.17 -4.36 -4.53
CA PHE A 274 -2.01 -5.49 -4.90
C PHE A 274 -2.46 -5.30 -6.36
N PRO A 275 -2.52 -6.36 -7.19
CA PRO A 275 -2.89 -6.23 -8.58
C PRO A 275 -4.27 -5.58 -8.76
N GLU A 276 -4.37 -4.64 -9.71
CA GLU A 276 -5.62 -3.93 -10.04
C GLU A 276 -6.33 -3.22 -8.86
N ASP A 277 -5.58 -2.81 -7.83
CA ASP A 277 -6.12 -2.13 -6.64
C ASP A 277 -5.49 -0.74 -6.41
N PRO A 278 -5.66 0.22 -7.34
CA PRO A 278 -5.08 1.56 -7.18
C PRO A 278 -5.63 2.25 -5.93
N GLU A 279 -6.92 2.13 -5.61
CA GLU A 279 -7.49 2.75 -4.40
C GLU A 279 -7.26 1.96 -3.11
N LYS A 280 -6.41 0.92 -3.15
CA LYS A 280 -5.99 0.10 -2.01
C LYS A 280 -7.16 -0.49 -1.20
N GLN A 281 -8.28 -0.81 -1.86
CA GLN A 281 -9.50 -1.32 -1.24
C GLN A 281 -9.36 -2.77 -0.78
N GLU A 282 -8.61 -3.59 -1.50
CA GLU A 282 -8.28 -4.96 -1.05
C GLU A 282 -7.25 -4.90 0.09
N ILE A 283 -6.26 -4.01 0.00
CA ILE A 283 -5.26 -3.86 1.07
C ILE A 283 -5.89 -3.29 2.37
N ARG A 284 -6.85 -2.38 2.24
CA ARG A 284 -7.72 -1.90 3.34
C ARG A 284 -8.44 -3.06 4.04
N LYS A 285 -9.03 -3.97 3.25
CA LYS A 285 -9.68 -5.19 3.77
C LYS A 285 -8.69 -6.09 4.53
N LEU A 286 -7.47 -6.26 4.02
CA LEU A 286 -6.44 -7.07 4.67
C LEU A 286 -5.96 -6.43 5.97
N ASN A 287 -5.81 -5.10 6.04
CA ASN A 287 -5.55 -4.38 7.29
C ASN A 287 -6.69 -4.62 8.30
N PHE A 288 -7.95 -4.46 7.88
CA PHE A 288 -9.11 -4.71 8.75
C PHE A 288 -9.10 -6.12 9.36
N VAL A 289 -8.93 -7.16 8.53
CA VAL A 289 -8.94 -8.55 9.00
C VAL A 289 -7.73 -8.87 9.88
N SER A 290 -6.54 -8.42 9.48
CA SER A 290 -5.30 -8.72 10.22
C SER A 290 -5.25 -8.02 11.58
N ILE A 291 -5.61 -6.73 11.65
CA ILE A 291 -5.58 -5.96 12.89
C ILE A 291 -6.67 -6.45 13.85
N LEU A 292 -7.90 -6.70 13.40
CA LEU A 292 -8.94 -7.27 14.30
C LEU A 292 -8.56 -8.66 14.81
N SER A 293 -7.93 -9.49 13.97
CA SER A 293 -7.41 -10.80 14.41
C SER A 293 -6.28 -10.64 15.43
N ALA A 294 -5.41 -9.63 15.28
CA ALA A 294 -4.37 -9.29 16.24
C ALA A 294 -4.98 -8.84 17.58
N LEU A 295 -5.98 -7.95 17.56
CA LEU A 295 -6.70 -7.52 18.75
C LEU A 295 -7.36 -8.70 19.47
N ASN A 296 -8.04 -9.59 18.75
CA ASN A 296 -8.59 -10.82 19.34
C ASN A 296 -7.47 -11.70 19.94
N SER A 297 -6.34 -11.82 19.26
CA SER A 297 -5.19 -12.58 19.73
C SER A 297 -4.58 -11.98 21.01
N ILE A 298 -4.50 -10.66 21.13
CA ILE A 298 -4.03 -9.97 22.34
C ILE A 298 -5.05 -10.15 23.47
N ALA A 299 -6.34 -9.92 23.21
CA ALA A 299 -7.42 -10.05 24.19
C ALA A 299 -7.52 -11.47 24.80
N THR A 300 -7.26 -12.49 23.99
CA THR A 300 -7.26 -13.91 24.39
C THR A 300 -5.88 -14.43 24.82
N GLU A 301 -4.85 -13.59 24.72
CA GLU A 301 -3.44 -13.92 24.93
C GLU A 301 -2.92 -15.12 24.10
N SER A 302 -3.60 -15.48 23.01
CA SER A 302 -3.24 -16.64 22.19
C SER A 302 -1.90 -16.49 21.47
N TYR A 303 -1.44 -15.25 21.24
CA TYR A 303 -0.10 -14.96 20.70
C TYR A 303 1.01 -15.52 21.60
N ARG A 304 0.80 -15.67 22.91
CA ARG A 304 1.83 -16.16 23.85
C ARG A 304 2.33 -17.56 23.50
N THR A 305 1.52 -18.35 22.80
CA THR A 305 1.84 -19.72 22.37
C THR A 305 2.71 -19.77 21.11
N GLU A 306 2.94 -18.63 20.45
CA GLU A 306 3.74 -18.57 19.25
C GLU A 306 5.25 -18.61 19.53
N ASP A 307 5.98 -19.23 18.61
CA ASP A 307 7.43 -19.28 18.60
C ASP A 307 7.99 -18.11 17.79
N ILE A 308 8.95 -17.38 18.36
CA ILE A 308 9.60 -16.24 17.70
C ILE A 308 10.34 -16.68 16.42
N SER A 309 10.81 -17.93 16.34
CA SER A 309 11.46 -18.43 15.13
C SER A 309 10.52 -18.47 13.90
N GLU A 310 9.20 -18.46 14.09
CA GLU A 310 8.26 -18.32 12.97
C GLU A 310 8.22 -16.90 12.40
N TYR A 311 8.58 -15.88 13.19
CA TYR A 311 8.75 -14.50 12.70
C TYR A 311 9.92 -14.40 11.71
N GLU A 312 11.03 -15.08 12.03
CA GLU A 312 12.22 -15.13 11.17
C GLU A 312 12.00 -15.91 9.85
N ARG A 313 10.92 -16.69 9.76
CA ARG A 313 10.53 -17.41 8.53
C ARG A 313 9.71 -16.57 7.57
N ILE A 314 9.22 -15.40 8.00
CA ILE A 314 8.59 -14.45 7.10
C ILE A 314 9.70 -13.91 6.18
N PRO A 315 9.58 -14.04 4.84
CA PRO A 315 10.61 -13.56 3.93
C PRO A 315 10.76 -12.05 4.08
N ASN A 316 11.95 -11.49 3.85
CA ASN A 316 12.07 -10.03 3.79
C ASN A 316 11.29 -9.50 2.58
N ASN A 317 11.01 -8.21 2.56
CA ASN A 317 10.60 -7.54 1.33
C ASN A 317 11.83 -7.19 0.48
N ASP A 318 11.66 -7.21 -0.84
CA ASP A 318 12.65 -6.75 -1.80
C ASP A 318 11.94 -5.85 -2.83
N ARG A 319 12.69 -5.05 -3.60
CA ARG A 319 12.12 -4.06 -4.53
C ARG A 319 12.41 -4.43 -5.98
N MET A 320 11.83 -5.54 -6.42
CA MET A 320 12.09 -6.14 -7.73
C MET A 320 10.89 -6.12 -8.69
N LEU A 321 9.78 -5.44 -8.35
CA LEU A 321 8.59 -5.35 -9.21
C LEU A 321 8.60 -4.11 -10.12
N PHE A 322 8.18 -4.32 -11.36
CA PHE A 322 7.82 -3.28 -12.32
C PHE A 322 6.32 -3.27 -12.60
N ASP A 323 5.76 -2.16 -13.08
CA ASP A 323 4.39 -2.18 -13.60
C ASP A 323 4.29 -3.06 -14.87
N LEU A 324 5.28 -2.98 -15.74
CA LEU A 324 5.40 -3.80 -16.95
C LEU A 324 6.84 -4.28 -17.11
N LYS A 325 7.04 -5.59 -17.23
CA LYS A 325 8.32 -6.22 -17.56
C LYS A 325 8.23 -6.83 -18.96
N ILE A 326 9.11 -6.40 -19.86
CA ILE A 326 9.23 -6.95 -21.22
C ILE A 326 10.54 -7.73 -21.28
N THR A 327 10.52 -8.97 -21.74
CA THR A 327 11.72 -9.83 -21.78
C THR A 327 12.12 -10.23 -23.20
N GLY A 328 13.42 -10.42 -23.45
CA GLY A 328 13.91 -10.99 -24.72
C GLY A 328 13.72 -10.11 -25.97
N LEU A 329 13.50 -8.81 -25.79
CA LEU A 329 13.19 -7.88 -26.88
C LEU A 329 14.42 -7.60 -27.76
N LYS A 330 14.24 -7.63 -29.08
CA LYS A 330 15.29 -7.20 -30.02
C LYS A 330 15.30 -5.68 -30.18
N TYR A 331 16.41 -5.05 -29.78
CA TYR A 331 16.67 -3.63 -29.94
C TYR A 331 17.81 -3.39 -30.93
N HIS A 332 17.54 -2.61 -31.98
CA HIS A 332 18.53 -2.29 -33.02
C HIS A 332 19.20 -0.94 -32.73
N LEU A 333 20.52 -0.93 -32.57
CA LEU A 333 21.30 0.28 -32.31
C LEU A 333 22.65 0.21 -33.03
N ASN A 334 23.02 1.27 -33.77
CA ASN A 334 24.28 1.38 -34.51
C ASN A 334 24.55 0.13 -35.39
N GLU A 335 23.58 -0.23 -36.23
CA GLU A 335 23.64 -1.35 -37.18
C GLU A 335 23.77 -2.75 -36.54
N LYS A 336 23.58 -2.87 -35.22
CA LYS A 336 23.62 -4.14 -34.49
C LYS A 336 22.32 -4.39 -33.73
N ASP A 337 21.96 -5.66 -33.64
CA ASP A 337 20.85 -6.12 -32.82
C ASP A 337 21.36 -6.54 -31.44
N TYR A 338 20.65 -6.10 -30.40
CA TYR A 338 20.84 -6.49 -29.01
C TYR A 338 19.56 -7.12 -28.48
N ILE A 339 19.69 -8.01 -27.50
CA ILE A 339 18.57 -8.56 -26.74
C ILE A 339 18.55 -7.88 -25.39
N LEU A 340 17.41 -7.32 -25.01
CA LEU A 340 17.24 -6.58 -23.76
C LEU A 340 15.92 -6.96 -23.11
N ASP A 341 15.93 -7.02 -21.78
CA ASP A 341 14.73 -6.87 -20.98
C ASP A 341 14.51 -5.37 -20.67
N ILE A 342 13.25 -4.98 -20.47
CA ILE A 342 12.83 -3.62 -20.13
C ILE A 342 11.91 -3.66 -18.92
N GLY A 343 12.25 -2.89 -17.88
CA GLY A 343 11.38 -2.62 -16.75
C GLY A 343 10.74 -1.23 -16.89
N ILE A 344 9.41 -1.15 -16.82
CA ILE A 344 8.63 0.09 -16.94
C ILE A 344 7.79 0.29 -15.69
N ASN A 345 7.84 1.50 -15.14
CA ASN A 345 6.94 1.96 -14.07
C ASN A 345 6.10 3.14 -14.52
N LYS A 346 4.93 3.26 -13.92
CA LYS A 346 3.98 4.34 -14.09
C LYS A 346 3.93 5.14 -12.81
N ASP A 347 4.50 6.34 -12.85
CA ASP A 347 4.47 7.27 -11.72
C ASP A 347 3.12 7.97 -11.68
N GLU A 348 2.55 8.13 -10.50
CA GLU A 348 1.35 8.91 -10.27
C GLU A 348 1.72 10.38 -10.03
N ASN A 349 1.07 11.27 -10.77
CA ASN A 349 1.36 12.69 -10.74
C ASN A 349 0.09 13.42 -10.30
N ASP A 350 0.17 14.14 -9.18
CA ASP A 350 -0.98 14.81 -8.59
C ASP A 350 -1.60 15.84 -9.55
N ILE A 351 -2.93 15.83 -9.61
CA ILE A 351 -3.73 16.92 -10.16
C ILE A 351 -3.90 17.98 -9.05
N GLU A 352 -4.17 19.23 -9.43
CA GLU A 352 -4.37 20.33 -8.48
C GLU A 352 -5.33 19.95 -7.33
N GLY A 353 -4.90 20.20 -6.08
CA GLY A 353 -5.62 19.78 -4.87
C GLY A 353 -5.36 18.34 -4.40
N ALA A 354 -4.56 17.55 -5.14
CA ALA A 354 -4.18 16.18 -4.80
C ALA A 354 -5.36 15.26 -4.47
N ALA A 355 -6.53 15.52 -5.09
CA ALA A 355 -7.72 14.67 -5.01
C ALA A 355 -7.68 13.52 -6.03
N ASP A 356 -6.97 13.74 -7.14
CA ASP A 356 -6.83 12.79 -8.26
C ASP A 356 -5.42 12.90 -8.87
N PHE A 357 -5.09 12.04 -9.82
CA PHE A 357 -3.76 11.94 -10.43
C PHE A 357 -3.81 11.44 -11.88
N TYR A 358 -2.69 11.61 -12.59
CA TYR A 358 -2.47 11.00 -13.90
C TYR A 358 -1.16 10.21 -13.92
N TYR A 359 -1.07 9.19 -14.77
CA TYR A 359 0.13 8.38 -14.89
C TYR A 359 1.13 8.98 -15.87
N SER A 360 2.43 8.86 -15.55
CA SER A 360 3.52 8.99 -16.52
C SER A 360 4.39 7.73 -16.51
N GLY A 361 4.41 7.02 -17.65
CA GLY A 361 5.12 5.77 -17.82
C GLY A 361 6.56 5.98 -18.30
N ARG A 362 7.52 5.39 -17.60
CA ARG A 362 8.96 5.51 -17.86
C ARG A 362 9.66 4.17 -17.81
N VAL A 363 10.68 4.03 -18.64
CA VAL A 363 11.67 2.96 -18.51
C VAL A 363 12.48 3.23 -17.24
N VAL A 364 12.48 2.29 -16.31
CA VAL A 364 13.24 2.38 -15.06
C VAL A 364 14.55 1.63 -15.15
N ASP A 365 14.56 0.49 -15.85
CA ASP A 365 15.77 -0.31 -16.02
C ASP A 365 15.77 -1.08 -17.36
N LEU A 366 16.97 -1.49 -17.80
CA LEU A 366 17.22 -2.17 -19.07
C LEU A 366 18.37 -3.18 -18.92
N GLY A 367 18.27 -4.32 -19.60
CA GLY A 367 19.37 -5.29 -19.68
C GLY A 367 18.94 -6.68 -19.24
N ASP A 368 19.66 -7.26 -18.28
CA ASP A 368 19.29 -8.53 -17.66
C ASP A 368 18.39 -8.25 -16.45
N LEU A 369 17.09 -8.55 -16.59
CA LEU A 369 16.09 -8.42 -15.53
C LEU A 369 15.58 -9.79 -15.09
N SER A 370 16.40 -10.84 -15.23
CA SER A 370 16.03 -12.22 -14.90
C SER A 370 15.67 -12.45 -13.43
N THR A 371 16.13 -11.59 -12.52
CA THR A 371 15.82 -11.62 -11.08
C THR A 371 14.72 -10.64 -10.66
N SER A 372 14.10 -9.95 -11.61
CA SER A 372 13.00 -9.00 -11.38
C SER A 372 11.68 -9.52 -11.92
N TYR A 373 10.58 -8.85 -11.59
CA TYR A 373 9.22 -9.31 -11.88
C TYR A 373 8.35 -8.15 -12.37
N GLY A 374 7.23 -8.45 -13.01
CA GLY A 374 6.23 -7.45 -13.43
C GLY A 374 4.83 -7.74 -12.89
N TYR A 375 4.06 -6.69 -12.61
CA TYR A 375 2.60 -6.82 -12.47
C TYR A 375 1.98 -7.31 -13.78
N GLU A 376 2.46 -6.76 -14.91
CA GLU A 376 2.23 -7.28 -16.26
C GLU A 376 3.57 -7.72 -16.85
N GLU A 377 3.60 -8.89 -17.51
CA GLU A 377 4.79 -9.41 -18.18
C GLU A 377 4.51 -9.73 -19.66
N LEU A 378 5.50 -9.46 -20.51
CA LEU A 378 5.47 -9.78 -21.93
C LEU A 378 6.79 -10.46 -22.35
N ASP A 379 6.70 -11.68 -22.86
CA ASP A 379 7.79 -12.29 -23.62
C ASP A 379 7.81 -11.69 -25.03
N ALA A 380 8.82 -10.87 -25.29
CA ALA A 380 9.07 -10.20 -26.56
C ALA A 380 10.13 -10.90 -27.41
N SER A 381 10.41 -12.18 -27.14
CA SER A 381 11.32 -12.99 -27.94
C SER A 381 10.92 -13.00 -29.42
N GLY A 382 11.82 -12.52 -30.27
CA GLY A 382 11.60 -12.38 -31.71
C GLY A 382 10.78 -11.15 -32.12
N LEU A 383 10.33 -10.32 -31.17
CA LEU A 383 9.78 -9.00 -31.45
C LEU A 383 10.91 -7.98 -31.57
N LYS A 384 10.70 -6.98 -32.44
CA LYS A 384 11.60 -5.85 -32.64
C LYS A 384 10.94 -4.56 -32.17
N LEU A 385 11.68 -3.75 -31.41
CA LEU A 385 11.24 -2.40 -31.02
C LEU A 385 11.33 -1.44 -32.21
N VAL A 386 10.26 -0.67 -32.41
CA VAL A 386 10.19 0.45 -33.35
C VAL A 386 9.63 1.66 -32.62
N PHE A 387 10.36 2.78 -32.62
CA PHE A 387 9.88 4.02 -32.01
C PHE A 387 8.69 4.60 -32.76
N GLY A 388 7.76 5.18 -32.02
CA GLY A 388 6.57 5.79 -32.59
C GLY A 388 6.86 7.05 -33.40
N LYS A 389 6.00 7.32 -34.38
CA LYS A 389 6.07 8.49 -35.26
C LYS A 389 5.16 9.61 -34.76
N VAL A 390 5.39 10.81 -35.28
CA VAL A 390 4.46 11.94 -35.11
C VAL A 390 3.47 11.95 -36.27
N TYR A 391 2.19 12.08 -35.97
CA TYR A 391 1.13 12.28 -36.97
C TYR A 391 1.43 13.56 -37.78
N PRO A 392 1.40 13.50 -39.14
CA PRO A 392 1.87 14.60 -39.97
C PRO A 392 1.00 15.86 -39.92
N GLU A 393 -0.30 15.72 -39.66
CA GLU A 393 -1.22 16.86 -39.63
C GLU A 393 -1.31 17.46 -38.22
N LYS A 394 -1.45 18.78 -38.17
CA LYS A 394 -1.63 19.53 -36.92
C LYS A 394 -3.11 19.62 -36.58
N ILE A 395 -3.43 19.33 -35.33
CA ILE A 395 -4.78 19.46 -34.77
C ILE A 395 -4.90 20.80 -34.06
N SER A 396 -5.91 21.59 -34.44
CA SER A 396 -6.06 22.97 -33.97
C SER A 396 -7.07 23.12 -32.84
N SER A 397 -7.88 22.09 -32.58
CA SER A 397 -8.91 22.13 -31.53
C SER A 397 -9.18 20.77 -30.89
N PRO A 398 -9.71 20.73 -29.65
CA PRO A 398 -10.15 19.47 -29.02
C PRO A 398 -11.19 18.69 -29.83
N LYS A 399 -12.09 19.40 -30.54
CA LYS A 399 -13.12 18.77 -31.39
C LYS A 399 -12.52 18.02 -32.58
N GLU A 400 -11.46 18.57 -33.17
CA GLU A 400 -10.71 17.87 -34.22
C GLU A 400 -10.00 16.62 -33.69
N LEU A 401 -9.52 16.67 -32.44
CA LEU A 401 -8.87 15.53 -31.79
C LEU A 401 -9.87 14.39 -31.53
N GLU A 402 -11.07 14.70 -31.04
CA GLU A 402 -12.12 13.73 -30.70
C GLU A 402 -12.61 12.91 -31.91
N VAL A 403 -12.57 13.46 -33.12
CA VAL A 403 -13.02 12.76 -34.33
C VAL A 403 -11.94 11.88 -34.96
N LEU A 404 -10.69 11.94 -34.49
CA LEU A 404 -9.63 11.08 -34.99
C LEU A 404 -9.83 9.63 -34.53
N ASN A 405 -9.66 8.70 -35.47
CA ASN A 405 -9.62 7.28 -35.15
C ASN A 405 -8.26 6.91 -34.55
N ALA A 406 -8.14 7.01 -33.23
CA ALA A 406 -6.89 6.73 -32.54
C ALA A 406 -6.37 5.31 -32.75
N LYS A 407 -7.27 4.32 -32.89
CA LYS A 407 -6.88 2.93 -33.18
C LYS A 407 -6.14 2.84 -34.52
N GLU A 408 -6.72 3.42 -35.56
CA GLU A 408 -6.09 3.44 -36.89
C GLU A 408 -4.75 4.18 -36.89
N LEU A 409 -4.64 5.26 -36.10
CA LEU A 409 -3.38 6.00 -35.97
C LEU A 409 -2.31 5.17 -35.26
N LEU A 410 -2.66 4.45 -34.19
CA LEU A 410 -1.75 3.54 -33.48
C LEU A 410 -1.31 2.39 -34.39
N GLU A 411 -2.22 1.77 -35.15
CA GLU A 411 -1.91 0.71 -36.13
C GLU A 411 -0.92 1.19 -37.22
N LYS A 412 -0.95 2.48 -37.55
CA LYS A 412 0.02 3.13 -38.46
C LYS A 412 1.34 3.52 -37.80
N GLY A 413 1.49 3.29 -36.49
CA GLY A 413 2.68 3.56 -35.70
C GLY A 413 2.80 5.01 -35.22
N TYR A 414 1.71 5.76 -35.12
CA TYR A 414 1.71 7.12 -34.56
C TYR A 414 1.54 7.06 -33.04
N ALA A 415 2.54 7.53 -32.30
CA ALA A 415 2.50 7.65 -30.83
C ALA A 415 2.38 9.10 -30.35
N TYR A 416 2.41 10.06 -31.27
CA TYR A 416 2.39 11.50 -31.00
C TYR A 416 1.53 12.24 -32.03
N ILE A 417 0.79 13.25 -31.58
CA ILE A 417 0.01 14.18 -32.43
C ILE A 417 0.44 15.62 -32.14
N LYS A 418 0.73 16.36 -33.21
CA LYS A 418 1.00 17.80 -33.09
C LYS A 418 -0.29 18.56 -32.84
N VAL A 419 -0.30 19.38 -31.80
CA VAL A 419 -1.45 20.21 -31.44
C VAL A 419 -1.09 21.68 -31.37
N ASP A 420 -2.11 22.54 -31.44
CA ASP A 420 -1.96 23.95 -31.16
C ASP A 420 -1.48 24.21 -29.71
N SER A 421 -0.70 25.28 -29.50
CA SER A 421 -0.14 25.61 -28.19
C SER A 421 -1.22 25.86 -27.13
N SER A 422 -2.43 26.27 -27.54
CA SER A 422 -3.57 26.43 -26.64
C SER A 422 -4.03 25.12 -25.98
N MET A 423 -3.70 23.96 -26.58
CA MET A 423 -4.01 22.62 -26.06
C MET A 423 -2.92 22.06 -25.14
N LEU A 424 -1.76 22.73 -25.03
CA LEU A 424 -0.62 22.27 -24.23
C LEU A 424 -0.64 22.75 -22.76
N LYS A 425 -1.80 23.17 -22.25
CA LYS A 425 -1.92 23.83 -20.94
C LYS A 425 -1.77 22.85 -19.78
N VAL A 426 -2.43 21.69 -19.88
CA VAL A 426 -2.41 20.62 -18.86
C VAL A 426 -1.37 19.55 -19.23
N PRO A 427 -0.88 18.74 -18.28
CA PRO A 427 0.21 17.80 -18.54
C PRO A 427 -0.23 16.43 -19.11
N TYR A 428 -1.53 16.16 -19.23
CA TYR A 428 -2.06 14.87 -19.65
C TYR A 428 -3.31 15.01 -20.54
N SER A 429 -3.65 13.94 -21.25
CA SER A 429 -4.84 13.85 -22.10
C SER A 429 -5.51 12.49 -21.95
N ASN A 430 -6.84 12.45 -22.09
CA ASN A 430 -7.60 11.19 -22.17
C ASN A 430 -7.63 10.62 -23.60
N PHE A 431 -7.12 11.37 -24.58
CA PHE A 431 -6.94 10.83 -25.93
C PHE A 431 -5.80 9.81 -25.93
N PRO A 432 -5.96 8.60 -26.52
CA PRO A 432 -5.02 7.49 -26.36
C PRO A 432 -3.73 7.61 -27.21
N ILE A 433 -3.33 8.84 -27.54
CA ILE A 433 -2.05 9.18 -28.19
C ILE A 433 -1.51 10.47 -27.57
N ASN A 434 -0.21 10.53 -27.32
CA ASN A 434 0.41 11.71 -26.69
C ASN A 434 0.29 12.97 -27.56
N LEU A 435 0.15 14.12 -26.91
CA LEU A 435 0.08 15.42 -27.60
C LEU A 435 1.41 16.15 -27.46
N VAL A 436 1.85 16.80 -28.54
CA VAL A 436 3.17 17.44 -28.62
C VAL A 436 3.12 18.80 -29.33
N PRO A 437 4.06 19.73 -29.06
CA PRO A 437 4.18 20.96 -29.82
C PRO A 437 4.65 20.69 -31.26
N GLU A 438 4.50 21.71 -32.11
CA GLU A 438 4.76 21.60 -33.55
C GLU A 438 6.23 21.28 -33.88
N ASP A 439 7.16 21.75 -33.06
CA ASP A 439 8.60 21.58 -33.16
C ASP A 439 9.13 20.35 -32.39
N TYR A 440 8.25 19.53 -31.82
CA TYR A 440 8.63 18.34 -31.06
C TYR A 440 9.50 17.38 -31.88
N LYS A 441 10.57 16.90 -31.24
CA LYS A 441 11.48 15.90 -31.80
C LYS A 441 11.37 14.61 -30.99
N ILE A 442 11.09 13.51 -31.69
CA ILE A 442 11.04 12.19 -31.09
C ILE A 442 12.42 11.81 -30.56
N ASN A 443 12.45 11.29 -29.35
CA ASN A 443 13.62 10.60 -28.82
C ASN A 443 13.59 9.14 -29.30
N THR A 444 14.55 8.76 -30.16
CA THR A 444 14.68 7.41 -30.71
C THR A 444 15.74 6.59 -29.99
N HIS A 445 15.93 6.85 -28.69
CA HIS A 445 16.87 6.14 -27.85
C HIS A 445 16.19 5.62 -26.59
N LEU A 446 16.35 4.32 -26.34
CA LEU A 446 15.87 3.64 -25.15
C LEU A 446 16.90 3.79 -24.03
N ALA A 447 16.48 4.35 -22.88
CA ALA A 447 17.33 4.50 -21.69
C ALA A 447 16.47 4.67 -20.43
N PRO A 448 16.99 4.39 -19.22
CA PRO A 448 16.32 4.73 -17.97
C PRO A 448 15.93 6.22 -17.89
N GLY A 449 14.77 6.48 -17.30
CA GLY A 449 14.16 7.81 -17.16
C GLY A 449 13.46 8.33 -18.42
N LYS A 450 13.55 7.63 -19.57
CA LYS A 450 12.82 7.99 -20.81
C LYS A 450 11.39 7.47 -20.77
N ASN A 451 10.48 8.22 -21.40
CA ASN A 451 9.08 7.82 -21.49
C ASN A 451 8.93 6.56 -22.36
N ALA A 452 8.09 5.63 -21.92
CA ALA A 452 7.85 4.39 -22.63
C ALA A 452 6.79 4.59 -23.73
N ASN A 453 7.24 4.89 -24.96
CA ASN A 453 6.39 5.08 -26.14
C ASN A 453 7.03 4.40 -27.38
N PHE A 454 6.64 3.17 -27.67
CA PHE A 454 7.18 2.40 -28.79
C PHE A 454 6.25 1.26 -29.18
N PHE A 455 6.51 0.65 -30.32
CA PHE A 455 5.73 -0.44 -30.90
C PHE A 455 6.61 -1.68 -31.04
N LEU A 456 6.00 -2.86 -30.92
CA LEU A 456 6.68 -4.14 -31.05
C LEU A 456 6.17 -4.86 -32.30
N TYR A 457 7.12 -5.24 -33.16
CA TYR A 457 6.85 -5.86 -34.46
C TYR A 457 7.36 -7.28 -34.54
N LYS A 458 6.58 -8.16 -35.18
CA LYS A 458 6.97 -9.51 -35.57
C LYS A 458 6.78 -9.67 -37.07
N ASN A 459 7.82 -10.11 -37.79
CA ASN A 459 7.74 -10.36 -39.24
C ASN A 459 7.16 -9.18 -40.08
N GLY A 460 7.33 -7.94 -39.62
CA GLY A 460 6.80 -6.74 -40.29
C GLY A 460 5.39 -6.33 -39.88
N GLU A 461 4.70 -7.13 -39.06
CA GLU A 461 3.39 -6.81 -38.49
C GLU A 461 3.54 -6.26 -37.07
N MET A 462 2.73 -5.26 -36.72
CA MET A 462 2.67 -4.72 -35.37
C MET A 462 1.83 -5.65 -34.50
N GLU A 463 2.38 -6.10 -33.38
CA GLU A 463 1.67 -6.96 -32.42
C GLU A 463 1.28 -6.19 -31.16
N TYR A 464 2.15 -5.27 -30.70
CA TYR A 464 1.91 -4.51 -29.48
C TYR A 464 2.27 -3.03 -29.64
N ALA A 465 1.56 -2.20 -28.88
CA ALA A 465 1.89 -0.81 -28.65
C ALA A 465 2.12 -0.59 -27.16
N ILE A 466 3.18 0.15 -26.82
CA ILE A 466 3.45 0.67 -25.49
C ILE A 466 3.27 2.18 -25.58
N ILE A 467 2.22 2.71 -24.95
CA ILE A 467 1.90 4.15 -24.96
C ILE A 467 1.80 4.62 -23.51
N ASN A 468 2.62 5.61 -23.14
CA ASN A 468 2.73 6.09 -21.76
C ASN A 468 2.95 4.94 -20.74
N GLY A 469 3.71 3.91 -21.14
CA GLY A 469 3.97 2.72 -20.32
C GLY A 469 2.80 1.73 -20.17
N PHE A 470 1.67 1.95 -20.85
CA PHE A 470 0.58 0.98 -20.94
C PHE A 470 0.80 0.02 -22.11
N LEU A 471 0.69 -1.29 -21.86
CA LEU A 471 0.78 -2.33 -22.88
C LEU A 471 -0.58 -2.54 -23.57
N LEU A 472 -0.57 -2.54 -24.89
CA LEU A 472 -1.73 -2.80 -25.74
C LEU A 472 -1.40 -3.91 -26.73
N ASP A 473 -2.27 -4.91 -26.82
CA ASP A 473 -2.35 -5.76 -28.00
C ASP A 473 -3.09 -4.95 -29.07
N THR A 474 -2.45 -4.69 -30.21
CA THR A 474 -2.99 -3.78 -31.23
C THR A 474 -4.20 -4.35 -31.95
N LYS A 475 -4.48 -5.67 -31.80
CA LYS A 475 -5.72 -6.30 -32.26
C LYS A 475 -6.87 -6.09 -31.27
N VAL A 476 -6.60 -5.60 -30.06
CA VAL A 476 -7.52 -5.45 -28.91
C VAL A 476 -7.94 -3.98 -28.70
N SER A 477 -8.79 -3.74 -27.70
CA SER A 477 -9.36 -2.43 -27.32
C SER A 477 -8.31 -1.45 -26.76
N LEU A 478 -8.62 -0.14 -26.82
CA LEU A 478 -7.81 0.96 -26.29
C LEU A 478 -8.04 1.22 -24.79
N ASP A 479 -8.96 0.48 -24.16
CA ASP A 479 -9.43 0.72 -22.77
C ASP A 479 -8.32 0.60 -21.71
N LYS A 480 -7.17 0.01 -22.04
CA LYS A 480 -6.01 -0.08 -21.14
C LYS A 480 -5.24 1.25 -20.99
N ILE A 481 -5.37 2.20 -21.93
CA ILE A 481 -4.73 3.51 -21.78
C ILE A 481 -5.61 4.38 -20.89
N ILE A 482 -5.21 4.55 -19.63
CA ILE A 482 -5.90 5.41 -18.67
C ILE A 482 -5.72 6.89 -19.05
N ASN A 483 -4.50 7.27 -19.39
CA ASN A 483 -4.17 8.61 -19.89
C ASN A 483 -2.90 8.58 -20.75
N THR A 484 -2.72 9.63 -21.55
CA THR A 484 -1.46 9.94 -22.23
C THR A 484 -0.89 11.27 -21.76
N LEU A 485 0.31 11.61 -22.22
CA LEU A 485 1.01 12.81 -21.82
C LEU A 485 0.87 13.92 -22.85
N ILE A 486 0.88 15.15 -22.34
CA ILE A 486 1.03 16.36 -23.13
C ILE A 486 2.46 16.87 -22.88
N PHE A 487 3.28 16.81 -23.91
CA PHE A 487 4.66 17.30 -23.87
C PHE A 487 4.68 18.81 -24.09
N LYS A 488 5.57 19.49 -23.37
CA LYS A 488 5.79 20.94 -23.48
C LYS A 488 7.11 21.25 -24.14
#